data_AF-A0A432IAZ9-F1
#
_entry.id   AF-A0A432IAZ9-F1
#
_cell.length_a   1.000
_cell.length_b   1.000
_cell.length_c   1.000
_cell.angle_alpha   90.00
_cell.angle_beta   90.00
_cell.angle_gamma   90.00
#
_symmetry.space_group_name_H-M   'P 1'
#
loop_
_entity.id
_entity.type
_entity.pdbx_description
1 polymer ?
#
loop_
_entity_poly.entity_id
_entity_poly.type
_entity_poly.pdbx_seq_one_letter_code
_entity_poly.pdbx_strand_id
1 'polypeptide(L)' 'MTKFQKITIILIIAYMIWEFIVHLWAASTHVDNMIRVDLVIIYPILIIMILISVYQYFKK' A
#
# COMPACT_ATOMS: atom_id res chain seq x y z
N MET A 1 2.77 -16.33 -13.07
CA MET A 1 2.72 -15.41 -11.92
C MET A 1 3.61 -15.94 -10.80
N THR A 2 4.66 -15.20 -10.39
CA THR A 2 5.57 -15.62 -9.31
C THR A 2 4.89 -15.44 -7.94
N LYS A 3 5.36 -16.16 -6.90
CA LYS A 3 4.85 -16.00 -5.53
C LYS A 3 4.92 -14.53 -5.06
N PHE A 4 5.98 -13.83 -5.46
CA PHE A 4 6.15 -12.40 -5.19
C PHE A 4 5.10 -11.52 -5.86
N GLN A 5 4.78 -11.74 -7.14
CA GLN A 5 3.72 -10.99 -7.82
C GLN A 5 2.36 -11.15 -7.12
N LYS A 6 2.04 -12.36 -6.63
CA LYS A 6 0.82 -12.58 -5.82
C LYS A 6 0.84 -11.78 -4.52
N ILE A 7 1.98 -11.76 -3.82
CA ILE A 7 2.16 -10.99 -2.58
C ILE A 7 2.04 -9.49 -2.85
N THR A 8 2.62 -8.97 -3.94
CA THR A 8 2.51 -7.56 -4.32
C THR A 8 1.04 -7.18 -4.60
N ILE A 9 0.29 -8.03 -5.29
CA ILE A 9 -1.15 -7.80 -5.53
C ILE A 9 -1.94 -7.77 -4.21
N ILE A 10 -1.68 -8.71 -3.30
CA ILE A 10 -2.33 -8.74 -1.98
C ILE A 10 -2.02 -7.48 -1.18
N LEU A 11 -0.76 -7.02 -1.19
CA LEU A 11 -0.35 -5.80 -0.49
C LEU A 11 -1.01 -4.54 -1.07
N ILE A 12 -1.16 -4.46 -2.40
CA ILE A 12 -1.88 -3.36 -3.05
C ILE A 12 -3.35 -3.36 -2.63
N ILE A 13 -4.01 -4.53 -2.64
CA ILE A 13 -5.41 -4.65 -2.22
C ILE A 13 -5.57 -4.28 -0.74
N ALA A 14 -4.68 -4.77 0.12
CA ALA A 14 -4.68 -4.43 1.55
C ALA A 14 -4.49 -2.92 1.78
N TYR A 15 -3.62 -2.27 1.00
CA TYR A 15 -3.44 -0.82 1.04
C TYR A 15 -4.70 -0.07 0.62
N MET A 16 -5.36 -0.50 -0.46
CA MET A 16 -6.62 0.13 -0.90
C MET A 16 -7.72 0.02 0.16
N ILE A 17 -7.83 -1.13 0.83
CA ILE A 17 -8.78 -1.33 1.93
C ILE A 17 -8.44 -0.41 3.11
N TRP A 18 -7.14 -0.30 3.46
CA TRP A 18 -6.69 0.60 4.52
C TRP A 18 -7.04 2.06 4.24
N GLU A 19 -6.73 2.57 3.04
CA GLU A 19 -7.07 3.95 2.66
C GLU A 19 -8.58 4.19 2.71
N PHE A 20 -9.38 3.23 2.24
CA PHE A 20 -10.83 3.36 2.29
C PHE A 20 -11.36 3.48 3.73
N ILE A 21 -10.85 2.65 4.64
CA ILE A 21 -11.21 2.70 6.06
C ILE A 21 -10.78 4.03 6.69
N VAL A 22 -9.56 4.49 6.41
CA VAL A 22 -9.07 5.76 6.95
C VAL A 22 -9.88 6.94 6.39
N HIS A 23 -10.28 6.90 5.12
CA HIS A 23 -11.10 7.95 4.53
C HIS A 23 -12.50 8.01 5.17
N LEU A 24 -13.12 6.85 5.42
CA LEU A 24 -14.38 6.76 6.16
C LEU A 24 -14.25 7.27 7.59
N TRP A 25 -13.16 6.94 8.27
CA TRP A 25 -12.87 7.41 9.63
C TRP A 25 -12.59 8.92 9.67
N ALA A 26 -11.85 9.46 8.70
CA ALA A 26 -11.56 10.89 8.62
C ALA A 26 -12.85 11.68 8.34
N ALA A 27 -13.71 11.17 7.46
CA ALA A 27 -15.00 11.77 7.14
C ALA A 27 -15.96 11.81 8.35
N SER A 28 -15.92 10.80 9.22
CA SER A 28 -16.73 10.79 10.45
C SER A 28 -16.18 11.71 11.55
N THR A 29 -14.87 11.98 11.55
CA THR A 29 -14.19 12.69 12.65
C THR A 29 -13.95 14.19 12.37
N HIS A 30 -14.26 14.70 11.17
CA HIS A 30 -14.05 16.11 10.78
C HIS A 30 -12.61 16.63 11.03
N VAL A 31 -11.62 15.75 10.90
CA VAL A 31 -10.21 16.09 11.11
C VAL A 31 -9.60 16.45 9.77
N ASP A 32 -9.53 17.75 9.46
CA ASP A 32 -9.00 18.24 8.18
C ASP A 32 -7.48 18.07 8.04
N ASN A 33 -6.75 17.97 9.16
CA ASN A 33 -5.28 17.84 9.17
C ASN A 33 -4.82 16.75 10.14
N MET A 34 -4.93 15.50 9.71
CA MET A 34 -4.35 14.36 10.41
C MET A 34 -2.94 14.06 9.87
N ILE A 35 -1.94 14.07 10.75
CA ILE A 35 -0.60 13.57 10.42
C ILE A 35 -0.68 12.05 10.29
N ARG A 36 -0.66 11.56 9.04
CA ARG A 36 -0.74 10.13 8.69
C ARG A 36 0.63 9.45 8.84
N VAL A 37 0.98 9.11 10.09
CA VAL A 37 2.22 8.38 10.40
C VAL A 37 2.25 6.99 9.77
N ASP A 38 1.09 6.38 9.56
CA ASP A 38 0.91 5.09 8.89
C ASP A 38 1.46 5.09 7.45
N LEU A 39 1.32 6.19 6.70
CA LEU A 39 1.85 6.32 5.34
C LEU A 39 3.38 6.26 5.28
N VAL A 40 4.06 6.71 6.34
CA VAL A 40 5.53 6.69 6.44
C VAL A 40 6.06 5.26 6.45
N ILE A 41 5.29 4.30 6.97
CA ILE A 41 5.67 2.87 7.02
C ILE A 41 5.17 2.12 5.78
N ILE A 42 3.94 2.41 5.34
CA ILE A 42 3.28 1.71 4.24
C ILE A 42 3.96 1.99 2.89
N TYR A 43 4.33 3.25 2.61
CA TYR A 43 4.94 3.62 1.33
C TYR A 43 6.30 2.96 1.06
N PRO A 44 7.27 2.93 2.01
CA PRO A 44 8.52 2.20 1.80
C PRO A 44 8.32 0.72 1.50
N ILE A 45 7.40 0.05 2.22
CA ILE A 45 7.11 -1.38 2.01
C ILE A 45 6.53 -1.61 0.61
N LEU A 46 5.56 -0.79 0.19
CA LEU A 46 4.96 -0.88 -1.14
C LEU A 46 5.99 -0.61 -2.24
N ILE A 47 6.82 0.43 -2.10
CA ILE A 47 7.86 0.76 -3.07
C ILE A 47 8.84 -0.41 -3.24
N ILE A 48 9.34 -0.98 -2.13
CA ILE A 48 10.26 -2.13 -2.19
C ILE A 48 9.61 -3.31 -2.91
N MET A 49 8.35 -3.62 -2.61
CA MET A 49 7.64 -4.74 -3.21
C MET A 49 7.33 -4.52 -4.69
N ILE A 50 7.02 -3.29 -5.09
CA ILE A 50 6.86 -2.91 -6.50
C ILE A 50 8.19 -3.05 -7.23
N LEU A 51 9.30 -2.53 -6.68
CA LEU A 51 10.63 -2.63 -7.28
C LEU A 51 11.08 -4.09 -7.47
N ILE A 52 10.85 -4.94 -6.47
CA ILE A 52 11.15 -6.38 -6.57
C ILE A 52 10.30 -7.04 -7.66
N SER A 53 9.01 -6.70 -7.73
CA SER A 53 8.11 -7.24 -8.77
C SER A 53 8.54 -6.82 -10.17
N VAL A 54 8.89 -5.54 -10.37
CA VAL A 54 9.38 -4.98 -11.62
C VAL A 54 10.71 -5.63 -12.02
N TYR A 55 11.65 -5.74 -11.08
CA TYR A 55 12.93 -6.41 -11.33
C TYR A 55 12.75 -7.88 -11.72
N GLN A 56 11.86 -8.62 -11.05
CA GLN A 56 11.52 -10.00 -11.42
C GLN A 56 10.86 -10.11 -12.80
N TYR A 57 10.11 -9.10 -13.21
CA TYR A 57 9.49 -9.06 -14.53
C TYR A 57 10.55 -8.88 -15.63
N PHE A 58 11.55 -8.01 -15.43
CA PHE A 58 12.62 -7.77 -16.41
C PHE A 58 13.76 -8.80 -16.40
N LYS A 59 13.98 -9.51 -15.27
CA LYS A 59 15.01 -10.55 -15.16
C LYS A 59 14.52 -11.93 -15.65
N LYS A 60 13.22 -12.09 -15.86
CA LYS A 60 12.64 -13.23 -16.56
C LYS A 60 12.67 -12.99 -18.07
#